data_AF-A0A4R4G8I1-F1
#
_entry.id   AF-A0A4R4G8I1-F1
#
_cell.length_a   1.000
_cell.length_b   1.000
_cell.length_c   1.000
_cell.angle_alpha   90.00
_cell.angle_beta   90.00
_cell.angle_gamma   90.00
#
_symmetry.space_group_name_H-M   'P 1'
#
loop_
_entity.id
_entity.type
_entity.pdbx_description
1 polymer ?
#
loop_
_entity_poly.entity_id
_entity_poly.type
_entity_poly.pdbx_seq_one_letter_code
_entity_poly.pdbx_strand_id
1 'polypeptide(L)'
;MKLEMVAANSLHLWTMVFFLMIGVGFILFSKKGELVFAGVISLAGVTGIAYTNHIQYLGERFLMEQFHEGSALVCGMWRGESAKVDPLNGWSYEEGVGFVKGDVIINDPGVCSVIGKPFPEPSAVPYWMVLVSVTGVLMMLRFALWRDEEKNPQTDDEKKNAADDDPDRQRP
;
A
#
# COMPACT_ATOMS: atom_id res chain seq x y z
N MET A 1 16.03 12.62 12.78
CA MET A 1 15.92 11.90 11.49
C MET A 1 15.16 10.57 11.57
N LYS A 2 15.20 9.80 12.67
CA LYS A 2 14.38 8.57 12.82
C LYS A 2 12.86 8.79 12.80
N LEU A 3 12.36 9.98 13.15
CA LEU A 3 10.92 10.24 13.28
C LEU A 3 10.20 10.40 11.94
N GLU A 4 10.82 10.98 10.91
CA GLU A 4 10.13 11.27 9.64
C GLU A 4 10.05 10.05 8.72
N MET A 5 11.11 9.23 8.64
CA MET A 5 11.04 7.94 7.94
C MET A 5 10.11 6.95 8.64
N VAL A 6 10.07 6.95 9.98
CA VAL A 6 9.11 6.13 10.75
C VAL A 6 7.68 6.68 10.59
N ALA A 7 7.48 7.99 10.54
CA ALA A 7 6.16 8.59 10.35
C ALA A 7 5.61 8.37 8.93
N ALA A 8 6.45 8.47 7.89
CA ALA A 8 6.06 8.19 6.51
C ALA A 8 5.75 6.69 6.31
N ASN A 9 6.61 5.80 6.80
CA ASN A 9 6.34 4.36 6.77
C ASN A 9 5.11 3.98 7.61
N SER A 10 4.89 4.66 8.75
CA SER A 10 3.69 4.48 9.58
C SER A 10 2.44 4.91 8.84
N LEU A 11 2.43 6.09 8.20
CA LEU A 11 1.25 6.61 7.49
C LEU A 11 0.86 5.73 6.30
N HIS A 12 1.82 5.30 5.48
CA HIS A 12 1.56 4.39 4.36
C HIS A 12 1.02 3.03 4.85
N LEU A 13 1.57 2.52 5.95
CA LEU A 13 1.14 1.25 6.52
C LEU A 13 -0.27 1.36 7.12
N TRP A 14 -0.57 2.44 7.86
CA TRP A 14 -1.92 2.72 8.38
C TRP A 14 -2.95 2.92 7.27
N THR A 15 -2.60 3.64 6.21
CA THR A 15 -3.50 3.83 5.05
C THR A 15 -3.73 2.51 4.32
N MET A 16 -2.71 1.68 4.11
CA MET A 16 -2.87 0.35 3.54
C MET A 16 -3.78 -0.54 4.39
N VAL A 17 -3.59 -0.58 5.71
CA VAL A 17 -4.45 -1.34 6.63
C VAL A 17 -5.89 -0.85 6.56
N PHE A 18 -6.10 0.47 6.57
CA PHE A 18 -7.43 1.06 6.47
C PHE A 18 -8.15 0.69 5.17
N PHE A 19 -7.49 0.83 4.01
CA PHE A 19 -8.06 0.45 2.72
C PHE A 19 -8.29 -1.05 2.60
N LEU A 20 -7.42 -1.87 3.19
CA LEU A 20 -7.58 -3.32 3.19
C LEU A 20 -8.81 -3.74 4.01
N MET A 21 -8.98 -3.19 5.22
CA MET A 21 -10.14 -3.47 6.06
C MET A 21 -11.45 -3.03 5.43
N ILE A 22 -11.49 -1.82 4.84
CA ILE A 22 -12.68 -1.35 4.11
C ILE A 22 -12.94 -2.20 2.88
N GLY A 23 -11.89 -2.52 2.11
CA GLY A 23 -11.99 -3.34 0.91
C GLY A 23 -12.59 -4.71 1.19
N VAL A 24 -12.02 -5.42 2.16
CA VAL A 24 -12.51 -6.73 2.62
C VAL A 24 -13.93 -6.62 3.17
N GLY A 25 -14.20 -5.63 4.03
CA GLY A 25 -15.51 -5.44 4.65
C GLY A 25 -16.61 -5.18 3.61
N PHE A 26 -16.36 -4.32 2.63
CA PHE A 26 -17.31 -4.05 1.55
C PHE A 26 -17.53 -5.26 0.64
N ILE A 27 -16.49 -6.03 0.32
CA ILE A 27 -16.65 -7.24 -0.50
C ILE A 27 -17.44 -8.31 0.25
N LEU A 28 -17.19 -8.54 1.54
CA LEU A 28 -17.84 -9.63 2.27
C LEU A 28 -19.28 -9.29 2.69
N PHE A 29 -19.54 -8.08 3.20
CA PHE A 29 -20.78 -7.78 3.93
C PHE A 29 -21.72 -6.80 3.23
N SER A 30 -21.27 -6.09 2.18
CA SER A 30 -22.15 -5.14 1.50
C SER A 30 -23.32 -5.84 0.81
N LYS A 31 -24.54 -5.31 0.90
CA LYS A 31 -25.67 -5.77 0.07
C LYS A 31 -25.76 -5.11 -1.30
N LYS A 32 -25.12 -3.95 -1.49
CA LYS A 32 -25.15 -3.19 -2.75
C LYS A 32 -23.92 -3.49 -3.59
N GLY A 33 -24.12 -3.76 -4.88
CA GLY A 33 -23.03 -4.02 -5.83
C GLY A 33 -22.04 -2.87 -5.96
N GLU A 34 -22.49 -1.62 -5.86
CA GLU A 34 -21.64 -0.42 -5.91
C GLU A 34 -20.57 -0.42 -4.80
N LEU A 35 -20.94 -0.83 -3.59
CA LEU A 35 -20.01 -0.91 -2.47
C LEU A 35 -19.03 -2.08 -2.64
N VAL A 36 -19.47 -3.21 -3.23
CA VAL A 36 -18.56 -4.32 -3.57
C VAL A 36 -17.51 -3.85 -4.56
N PHE A 37 -17.91 -3.10 -5.58
CA PHE A 37 -17.01 -2.50 -6.55
C PHE A 37 -16.04 -1.49 -5.88
N ALA A 38 -16.54 -0.64 -4.98
CA ALA A 38 -15.68 0.23 -4.17
C ALA A 38 -14.68 -0.56 -3.31
N GLY A 39 -15.06 -1.75 -2.84
CA GLY A 39 -14.17 -2.65 -2.12
C GLY A 39 -13.02 -3.18 -3.00
N VAL A 40 -13.32 -3.56 -4.25
CA VAL A 40 -12.30 -3.97 -5.23
C VAL A 40 -11.35 -2.82 -5.57
N ILE A 41 -11.87 -1.60 -5.76
CA ILE A 41 -11.05 -0.40 -5.97
C ILE A 41 -10.14 -0.15 -4.76
N SER A 42 -10.66 -0.31 -3.54
CA SER A 42 -9.88 -0.13 -2.31
C SER A 42 -8.71 -1.11 -2.24
N LEU A 43 -8.94 -2.39 -2.58
CA LEU A 43 -7.87 -3.40 -2.66
C LEU A 43 -6.86 -3.06 -3.77
N ALA A 44 -7.31 -2.60 -4.93
CA ALA A 44 -6.42 -2.16 -6.00
C ALA A 44 -5.52 -0.98 -5.56
N GLY A 45 -6.06 -0.06 -4.74
CA GLY A 45 -5.29 1.01 -4.12
C GLY A 45 -4.17 0.49 -3.21
N VAL A 46 -4.45 -0.53 -2.38
CA VAL A 46 -3.43 -1.19 -1.55
C VAL A 46 -2.33 -1.81 -2.42
N THR A 47 -2.71 -2.52 -3.48
CA THR A 47 -1.76 -3.11 -4.43
C THR A 47 -0.90 -2.05 -5.12
N GLY A 48 -1.50 -0.91 -5.49
CA GLY A 48 -0.79 0.22 -6.08
C GLY A 48 0.25 0.81 -5.14
N ILE A 49 -0.11 1.08 -3.88
CA ILE A 49 0.82 1.57 -2.85
C ILE A 49 1.96 0.56 -2.64
N ALA A 50 1.65 -0.74 -2.57
CA ALA A 50 2.66 -1.78 -2.38
C ALA A 50 3.67 -1.83 -3.54
N TYR A 51 3.18 -1.66 -4.78
CA TYR A 51 4.01 -1.63 -5.97
C TYR A 51 4.91 -0.38 -6.01
N THR A 52 4.35 0.79 -5.73
CA THR A 52 5.13 2.04 -5.67
C THR A 52 6.23 1.98 -4.61
N ASN A 53 5.91 1.47 -3.42
CA ASN A 53 6.91 1.30 -2.36
C ASN A 53 8.04 0.33 -2.77
N HIS A 54 7.70 -0.72 -3.53
CA HIS A 54 8.72 -1.65 -4.03
C HIS A 54 9.61 -1.03 -5.10
N ILE A 55 9.05 -0.21 -6.01
CA ILE A 55 9.85 0.56 -6.98
C ILE A 55 10.85 1.45 -6.25
N GLN A 56 10.39 2.21 -5.25
CA GLN A 56 11.24 3.11 -4.48
C GLN A 56 12.38 2.34 -3.79
N TYR A 57 12.05 1.24 -3.11
CA TYR A 57 13.03 0.40 -2.43
C TYR A 57 14.08 -0.19 -3.38
N LEU A 58 13.65 -0.73 -4.53
CA LEU A 58 14.58 -1.28 -5.53
C LEU A 58 15.46 -0.19 -6.14
N GLY A 59 14.87 0.97 -6.42
CA GLY A 59 15.55 2.14 -6.95
C GLY A 59 16.66 2.63 -6.03
N GLU A 60 16.34 2.84 -4.75
CA GLU A 60 17.31 3.25 -3.73
C GLU A 60 18.47 2.25 -3.63
N ARG A 61 18.16 0.95 -3.54
CA ARG A 61 19.19 -0.09 -3.47
C ARG A 61 20.08 -0.12 -4.71
N PHE A 62 19.48 -0.05 -5.90
CA PHE A 62 20.21 -0.03 -7.15
C PHE A 62 21.17 1.16 -7.23
N LEU A 63 20.72 2.36 -6.86
CA LEU A 63 21.57 3.56 -6.85
C LEU A 63 22.75 3.41 -5.89
N MET A 64 22.51 2.87 -4.68
CA MET A 64 23.58 2.63 -3.71
C MET A 64 24.59 1.58 -4.20
N GLU A 65 24.11 0.46 -4.74
CA GLU A 65 24.97 -0.60 -5.28
C GLU A 65 25.84 -0.08 -6.42
N GLN A 66 25.24 0.65 -7.36
CA GLN A 66 25.95 1.24 -8.49
C GLN A 66 26.97 2.29 -8.06
N PHE A 67 26.64 3.10 -7.05
CA PHE A 67 27.59 4.05 -6.48
C PHE A 67 28.77 3.35 -5.80
N HIS A 68 28.53 2.28 -5.04
CA HIS A 68 29.61 1.48 -4.44
C HIS A 68 30.48 0.76 -5.47
N GLU A 69 29.92 0.38 -6.62
CA GLU A 69 30.66 -0.16 -7.75
C GLU A 69 31.50 0.91 -8.50
N GLY A 70 31.45 2.18 -8.08
CA GLY A 70 32.21 3.26 -8.68
C GLY A 70 31.48 4.01 -9.79
N SER A 71 30.19 3.73 -10.02
CA SER A 71 29.42 4.44 -11.03
C SER A 71 29.05 5.84 -10.59
N ALA A 72 29.09 6.80 -11.53
CA ALA A 72 28.59 8.14 -11.29
C ALA A 72 27.06 8.20 -11.47
N LEU A 73 26.41 8.93 -10.57
CA LEU A 73 24.99 9.22 -10.59
C LEU A 73 24.75 10.68 -11.03
N VAL A 74 23.61 10.93 -11.66
CA VAL A 74 23.08 12.27 -11.89
C VAL A 74 21.84 12.43 -11.05
N CYS A 75 21.89 13.36 -10.10
CA CYS A 75 20.79 13.68 -9.22
C CYS A 75 20.22 15.05 -9.58
N GLY A 76 18.90 15.13 -9.75
CA GLY A 76 18.21 16.41 -9.85
C GLY A 76 18.19 17.13 -8.51
N MET A 77 18.30 18.46 -8.55
CA MET A 77 18.08 19.33 -7.40
C MET A 77 16.71 20.01 -7.55
N TRP A 78 16.07 20.34 -6.43
CA TRP A 78 14.77 21.02 -6.39
C TRP A 78 14.70 22.35 -7.17
N ARG A 79 15.87 22.93 -7.52
CA ARG A 79 15.99 24.14 -8.35
C ARG A 79 16.12 23.88 -9.86
N GLY A 80 15.99 22.63 -10.30
CA GLY A 80 16.12 22.24 -11.71
C GLY A 80 17.56 22.09 -12.21
N GLU A 81 18.53 22.32 -11.35
CA GLU A 81 19.94 22.00 -11.61
C GLU A 81 20.20 20.51 -11.36
N SER A 82 21.19 19.93 -12.03
CA SER A 82 21.61 18.54 -11.80
C SER A 82 23.02 18.48 -11.23
N ALA A 83 23.22 17.61 -10.25
CA ALA A 83 24.51 17.35 -9.62
C ALA A 83 25.03 15.99 -10.07
N LYS A 84 26.30 15.95 -10.49
CA LYS A 84 27.00 14.69 -10.73
C LYS A 84 27.59 14.20 -9.40
N VAL A 85 27.02 13.11 -8.90
CA VAL A 85 27.46 12.42 -7.67
C VAL A 85 28.37 11.29 -8.09
N ASP A 86 29.63 11.35 -7.69
CA ASP A 86 30.67 10.47 -8.21
C ASP A 86 31.66 10.11 -7.08
N PRO A 87 31.82 8.82 -6.73
CA PRO A 87 32.66 8.42 -5.62
C PRO A 87 34.13 8.81 -5.82
N LEU A 88 34.60 8.89 -7.08
CA LEU A 88 35.96 9.32 -7.41
C LEU A 88 36.19 10.81 -7.16
N ASN A 89 35.12 11.60 -7.06
CA ASN A 89 35.16 13.04 -6.84
C ASN A 89 34.89 13.42 -5.37
N GLY A 90 35.13 12.50 -4.44
CA GLY A 90 35.02 12.73 -2.99
C GLY A 90 33.58 12.73 -2.46
N TRP A 91 32.64 12.14 -3.20
CA TRP A 91 31.31 11.85 -2.69
C TRP A 91 31.33 10.55 -1.87
N SER A 92 30.59 10.53 -0.76
CA SER A 92 30.32 9.34 0.04
C SER A 92 28.82 9.13 0.20
N TYR A 93 28.38 7.90 0.47
CA TYR A 93 27.01 7.63 0.85
C TYR A 93 26.96 7.36 2.36
N GLU A 94 26.08 8.07 3.06
CA GLU A 94 25.82 7.89 4.48
C GLU A 94 24.39 7.41 4.70
N GLU A 95 24.24 6.24 5.31
CA GLU A 95 22.94 5.61 5.54
C GLU A 95 22.05 6.51 6.42
N GLY A 96 20.86 6.84 5.91
CA GLY A 96 19.92 7.74 6.57
C GLY A 96 20.19 9.24 6.37
N VAL A 97 21.28 9.62 5.69
CA VAL A 97 21.60 11.02 5.34
C VAL A 97 21.54 11.24 3.82
N GLY A 98 22.13 10.34 3.03
CA GLY A 98 22.19 10.42 1.57
C GLY A 98 23.61 10.53 1.04
N PHE A 99 23.76 11.10 -0.16
CA PHE A 99 25.07 11.34 -0.77
C PHE A 99 25.66 12.65 -0.25
N VAL A 100 26.89 12.60 0.26
CA VAL A 100 27.55 13.71 0.95
C VAL A 100 28.87 14.07 0.28
N LYS A 101 29.14 15.37 0.15
CA LYS A 101 30.44 15.92 -0.26
C LYS A 101 30.66 17.27 0.41
N GLY A 102 31.54 17.31 1.41
CA GLY A 102 31.74 18.52 2.22
C GLY A 102 30.43 18.94 2.88
N ASP A 103 29.98 20.18 2.64
CA ASP A 103 28.71 20.70 3.17
C ASP A 103 27.49 20.40 2.29
N VAL A 104 27.67 19.71 1.16
CA VAL A 104 26.58 19.39 0.23
C VAL A 104 26.03 18.00 0.53
N ILE A 105 24.72 17.92 0.73
CA ILE A 105 23.98 16.68 0.98
C ILE A 105 22.87 16.53 -0.07
N ILE A 106 22.79 15.38 -0.70
CA ILE A 106 21.69 14.95 -1.58
C ILE A 106 21.00 13.77 -0.90
N ASN A 107 19.87 14.06 -0.28
CA ASN A 107 19.13 13.13 0.58
C ASN A 107 17.90 12.50 -0.10
N ASP A 108 17.63 12.86 -1.35
CA ASP A 108 16.54 12.31 -2.15
C ASP A 108 17.12 11.43 -3.26
N PRO A 109 17.15 10.09 -3.08
CA PRO A 109 17.62 9.17 -4.12
C PRO A 109 16.62 9.07 -5.28
N GLY A 110 15.35 9.43 -5.06
CA GLY A 110 14.30 9.32 -6.09
C GLY A 110 14.50 10.25 -7.28
N VAL A 111 15.30 11.31 -7.10
CA VAL A 111 15.72 12.23 -8.16
C VAL A 111 17.07 11.85 -8.78
N CYS A 112 17.66 10.73 -8.38
CA CYS A 112 18.94 10.24 -8.89
C CYS A 112 18.77 9.14 -9.94
N SER A 113 19.70 9.12 -10.89
CA SER A 113 19.79 8.09 -11.93
C SER A 113 21.25 7.75 -12.21
N VAL A 114 21.52 6.51 -12.60
CA VAL A 114 22.86 6.09 -13.01
C VAL A 114 23.10 6.53 -14.44
N ILE A 115 24.24 7.18 -14.72
CA ILE A 115 24.55 7.62 -16.08
C ILE A 115 24.66 6.40 -17.01
N GLY A 116 23.80 6.35 -18.03
CA GLY A 116 23.84 5.31 -19.06
C GLY A 116 23.23 3.97 -18.67
N LYS A 117 22.59 3.84 -17.50
CA LYS A 117 21.82 2.64 -17.13
C LYS A 117 20.35 2.98 -16.89
N PRO A 118 19.41 2.16 -17.38
CA PRO A 118 18.00 2.34 -17.09
C PRO A 118 17.72 2.08 -15.61
N PHE A 119 16.69 2.73 -15.07
CA PHE A 119 16.22 2.48 -13.71
C PHE A 119 15.57 1.09 -13.61
N PRO A 120 15.73 0.35 -12.51
CA PRO A 120 15.10 -0.95 -12.36
C PRO A 120 13.58 -0.80 -12.27
N GLU A 121 12.86 -1.44 -13.20
CA GLU A 121 11.40 -1.52 -13.16
C GLU A 121 10.99 -2.92 -12.69
N PRO A 122 10.39 -3.06 -11.49
CA PRO A 122 9.85 -4.33 -11.04
C PRO A 122 8.68 -4.77 -11.91
N SER A 123 8.52 -6.08 -12.07
CA SER A 123 7.32 -6.61 -12.73
C SER A 123 6.07 -6.33 -11.90
N ALA A 124 5.03 -5.77 -12.54
CA ALA A 124 3.71 -5.60 -11.94
C ALA A 124 2.90 -6.92 -11.88
N VAL A 125 3.36 -7.99 -12.54
CA VAL A 125 2.63 -9.26 -12.66
C VAL A 125 2.30 -9.90 -11.30
N PRO A 126 3.24 -10.03 -10.35
CA PRO A 126 2.94 -10.63 -9.04
C PRO A 126 1.86 -9.87 -8.28
N TYR A 127 1.87 -8.54 -8.37
CA TYR A 127 0.91 -7.66 -7.69
C TYR A 127 -0.50 -7.85 -8.25
N TRP A 128 -0.63 -7.92 -9.57
CA TRP A 128 -1.90 -8.19 -10.23
C TRP A 128 -2.43 -9.59 -9.89
N MET A 129 -1.57 -10.61 -9.88
CA MET A 129 -1.95 -11.98 -9.52
C MET A 129 -2.46 -12.07 -8.07
N VAL A 130 -1.81 -11.37 -7.14
CA VAL A 130 -2.27 -11.26 -5.74
C VAL A 130 -3.63 -10.57 -5.67
N LEU A 131 -3.81 -9.43 -6.36
CA LEU A 131 -5.08 -8.71 -6.36
C LEU A 131 -6.24 -9.58 -6.88
N VAL A 132 -6.04 -10.26 -8.01
CA VAL A 132 -7.07 -11.11 -8.62
C VAL A 132 -7.38 -12.32 -7.74
N SER A 133 -6.36 -12.99 -7.19
CA SER A 133 -6.55 -14.16 -6.34
C SER A 133 -7.25 -13.81 -5.03
N VAL A 134 -6.83 -12.74 -4.34
CA VAL A 134 -7.47 -12.27 -3.09
C VAL A 134 -8.91 -11.85 -3.36
N THR A 135 -9.15 -11.08 -4.42
CA THR A 135 -10.52 -10.67 -4.80
C THR A 135 -11.39 -11.89 -5.12
N GLY A 136 -10.86 -12.87 -5.85
CA GLY A 136 -11.56 -14.11 -6.17
C GLY A 136 -11.93 -14.91 -4.92
N VAL A 137 -10.99 -15.07 -3.97
CA VAL A 137 -11.24 -15.74 -2.69
C VAL A 137 -12.30 -15.00 -1.88
N LEU A 138 -12.22 -13.68 -1.79
CA LEU A 138 -13.22 -12.87 -1.07
C LEU A 138 -14.60 -12.95 -1.70
N MET A 139 -14.70 -13.00 -3.03
CA MET A 139 -15.97 -13.19 -3.73
C MET A 139 -16.56 -14.58 -3.50
N MET A 140 -15.72 -15.63 -3.49
CA MET A 140 -16.17 -16.99 -3.14
C MET A 140 -16.63 -17.06 -1.69
N LEU A 141 -15.92 -16.42 -0.77
CA LEU A 141 -16.28 -16.36 0.64
C LEU A 141 -17.58 -15.60 0.85
N ARG A 142 -17.77 -14.46 0.17
CA ARG A 142 -19.04 -13.72 0.13
C ARG A 142 -20.19 -14.60 -0.31
N PHE A 143 -20.02 -15.36 -1.41
CA PHE A 143 -21.05 -16.27 -1.91
C PHE A 143 -21.40 -17.36 -0.89
N ALA A 144 -20.40 -17.93 -0.22
CA ALA A 144 -20.62 -18.92 0.84
C ALA A 144 -21.39 -18.35 2.03
N LEU A 145 -20.98 -17.17 2.53
CA LEU A 145 -21.63 -16.49 3.66
C LEU A 145 -23.10 -16.19 3.38
N TRP A 146 -23.40 -15.65 2.20
CA TRP A 146 -24.76 -15.28 1.81
C TRP A 146 -25.66 -16.50 1.60
N ARG A 147 -25.10 -17.58 1.04
CA ARG A 147 -25.83 -18.84 0.86
C ARG A 147 -26.18 -19.52 2.18
N ASP A 148 -25.33 -19.40 3.20
CA ASP A 148 -25.62 -19.91 4.53
C ASP A 148 -26.65 -19.04 5.27
N GLU A 149 -26.59 -17.72 5.10
CA GLU A 149 -27.58 -16.77 5.64
C GLU A 149 -28.98 -17.02 5.04
N GLU A 150 -29.08 -17.27 3.73
CA GLU A 150 -30.34 -17.67 3.07
C GLU A 150 -30.89 -19.02 3.55
N LYS A 151 -30.02 -19.94 3.96
CA LYS A 151 -30.42 -21.26 4.46
C LYS A 151 -30.79 -21.26 5.94
N ASN A 152 -30.38 -20.24 6.70
CA ASN A 152 -30.58 -20.14 8.13
C ASN A 152 -31.11 -18.74 8.52
N PRO A 153 -32.35 -18.38 8.12
CA PRO A 153 -32.91 -17.05 8.38
C PRO A 153 -33.20 -16.74 9.86
N GLN A 154 -32.95 -17.67 10.78
CA GLN A 154 -33.53 -17.68 12.12
C GLN A 154 -32.85 -16.80 13.20
N THR A 155 -31.93 -15.88 12.87
CA THR A 155 -31.28 -15.08 13.93
C THR A 155 -31.90 -13.70 14.14
N ASP A 156 -32.72 -13.20 13.20
CA ASP A 156 -33.34 -11.86 13.31
C ASP A 156 -34.80 -11.89 13.78
N ASP A 157 -35.54 -12.98 13.54
CA ASP A 157 -36.96 -13.09 13.92
C ASP A 157 -37.15 -13.45 15.41
N GLU A 158 -36.21 -14.16 16.05
CA GLU A 158 -36.29 -14.50 17.48
C GLU A 158 -36.19 -13.28 18.40
N LYS A 159 -35.55 -12.18 17.95
CA LYS A 159 -35.49 -10.93 18.72
C LYS A 159 -36.75 -10.07 18.62
N LYS A 160 -37.56 -10.26 17.57
CA LYS A 160 -38.82 -9.52 17.39
C LYS A 160 -39.97 -10.16 18.17
N ASN A 161 -40.05 -11.48 18.18
CA ASN A 161 -41.12 -12.18 18.91
C ASN A 161 -40.96 -12.08 20.43
N ALA A 162 -39.73 -11.97 20.94
CA ALA A 162 -39.48 -11.75 22.37
C ALA A 162 -39.83 -10.34 22.87
N ALA A 163 -40.10 -9.38 21.97
CA ALA A 163 -40.52 -8.02 22.32
C ALA A 163 -42.05 -7.80 22.24
N ASP A 164 -42.77 -8.69 21.54
CA ASP A 164 -44.23 -8.67 21.47
C ASP A 164 -44.89 -9.59 22.51
N ASP A 165 -44.16 -10.56 23.08
CA ASP A 165 -44.60 -11.39 24.21
C ASP A 165 -44.36 -10.72 25.58
N ASP A 166 -44.61 -9.42 25.70
CA ASP A 166 -44.75 -8.75 27.00
C ASP A 166 -46.22 -8.85 27.46
N PRO A 167 -46.58 -9.75 28.40
CA PRO A 167 -47.96 -9.96 28.81
C PRO A 167 -48.56 -8.79 29.60
N ASP A 168 -47.81 -7.73 29.89
CA ASP A 168 -48.30 -6.55 30.64
C ASP A 168 -48.94 -5.45 29.77
N ARG A 169 -48.99 -5.62 28.43
CA ARG A 169 -49.62 -4.61 27.54
C ARG A 169 -51.13 -4.80 27.31
N GLN A 170 -51.73 -5.83 27.90
CA GLN A 170 -53.18 -6.06 27.86
C GLN A 170 -53.79 -6.02 29.26
N ARG A 171 -53.94 -4.82 29.84
CA ARG A 171 -55.02 -4.57 30.80
C ARG A 171 -55.74 -3.26 30.46
N PRO A 172 -57.07 -3.29 30.24
CA PRO A 172 -57.90 -2.09 30.22
C PRO A 172 -58.03 -1.43 31.60
#